data_AF-A0A9W9S348-F1
#
_entry.id   AF-A0A9W9S348-F1
#
_cell.length_a   1.000
_cell.length_b   1.000
_cell.length_c   1.000
_cell.angle_alpha   90.00
_cell.angle_beta   90.00
_cell.angle_gamma   90.00
#
_symmetry.space_group_name_H-M   'P 1'
#
loop_
_entity.id
_entity.type
_entity.pdbx_description
1 polymer ?
#
loop_
_entity_poly.entity_id
_entity_poly.type
_entity_poly.pdbx_seq_one_letter_code
_entity_poly.pdbx_strand_id
1 'polypeptide(L)'
;MEEGIVSGLPSEPPPLPYSLHTRKKAIAIFWTIFVIDTLGQPLILYWTLWYCTNLSHNLVFSIVTACLGGVSVFEYFYRLYNLFRKSSRARPLNAKSSWLDFFHINFTIVWLILAVELIVGTVPTEPYVRLVAMVLPTVMFYFGFVHLTLDVLRMMGYKAPFRISSTPKGSVMPTALYALIEDVVAVDGGGGQIYRYALRTRYLSSPYFRRMLFEMNCFWSGGSIIFAAVITAIIFTVSEPVAFTLGWTLPFAWAGVWTLITIPWVQSDLRREKKAWAENRGQGGIPYVDDITAPTARTRFASVQESLPNLLPWVRDKQAPPSAPFAEGAVGTAPKADSLPDSTPDTTPAANSPGPASTTLDGRDEKIRHSTETPDGAATEPVNASSTDEKK
;
A
#
# COMPACT_ATOMS: atom_id res chain seq x y z
N MET A 1 -28.64 25.86 36.63
CA MET A 1 -28.57 24.88 35.54
C MET A 1 -27.69 25.50 34.48
N GLU A 2 -26.50 24.94 34.26
CA GLU A 2 -25.62 25.38 33.19
C GLU A 2 -25.84 24.48 31.99
N GLU A 3 -26.18 25.06 30.84
CA GLU A 3 -26.23 24.30 29.59
C GLU A 3 -24.80 24.05 29.12
N GLY A 4 -24.35 22.79 29.24
CA GLY A 4 -23.01 22.38 28.85
C GLY A 4 -22.79 22.43 27.34
N ILE A 5 -22.45 23.60 26.81
CA ILE A 5 -22.03 23.78 25.42
C ILE A 5 -20.82 22.87 25.17
N VAL A 6 -20.99 21.88 24.29
CA VAL A 6 -19.90 20.97 23.89
C VAL A 6 -18.85 21.75 23.10
N SER A 7 -17.77 22.11 23.78
CA SER A 7 -16.79 23.07 23.29
C SER A 7 -15.83 22.46 22.26
N GLY A 8 -15.83 23.04 21.06
CA GLY A 8 -14.65 23.03 20.18
C GLY A 8 -14.32 21.71 19.48
N LEU A 9 -15.25 21.15 18.70
CA LEU A 9 -14.84 20.30 17.57
C LEU A 9 -13.94 21.13 16.63
N PRO A 10 -12.72 20.67 16.26
CA PRO A 10 -11.77 21.48 15.52
C PRO A 10 -12.29 21.78 14.10
N SER A 11 -12.24 23.04 13.70
CA SER A 11 -12.79 23.52 12.41
C SER A 11 -11.97 23.13 11.17
N GLU A 12 -10.77 22.55 11.35
CA GLU A 12 -9.94 22.01 10.27
C GLU A 12 -9.64 20.51 10.48
N PRO A 13 -9.49 19.72 9.40
CA PRO A 13 -9.03 18.33 9.48
C PRO A 13 -7.59 18.26 10.00
N PRO A 14 -7.18 17.16 10.68
CA PRO A 14 -5.86 17.05 11.29
C PRO A 14 -4.70 17.44 10.34
N PRO A 15 -3.86 18.41 10.74
CA PRO A 15 -2.83 18.95 9.87
C PRO A 15 -1.71 17.93 9.65
N LEU A 16 -1.24 17.84 8.41
CA LEU A 16 0.00 17.13 8.11
C LEU A 16 1.18 18.10 8.39
N PRO A 17 2.12 17.78 9.30
CA PRO A 17 3.25 18.63 9.65
C PRO A 17 4.36 18.57 8.59
N TYR A 18 3.97 18.67 7.32
CA TYR A 18 4.81 18.49 6.16
C TYR A 18 4.31 19.32 4.99
N SER A 19 5.20 20.08 4.35
CA SER A 19 4.87 20.91 3.19
C SER A 19 5.83 20.65 2.04
N LEU A 20 5.27 20.34 0.88
CA LEU A 20 6.01 20.23 -0.37
C LEU A 20 6.46 21.61 -0.90
N HIS A 21 5.81 22.69 -0.48
CA HIS A 21 6.08 24.04 -1.01
C HIS A 21 7.48 24.54 -0.68
N THR A 22 7.98 24.25 0.53
CA THR A 22 9.36 24.59 0.94
C THR A 22 10.43 23.72 0.28
N ARG A 23 10.04 22.55 -0.25
CA ARG A 23 10.95 21.55 -0.82
C ARG A 23 10.97 21.50 -2.36
N LYS A 24 10.17 22.33 -3.04
CA LYS A 24 10.05 22.36 -4.52
C LYS A 24 11.39 22.33 -5.26
N LYS A 25 12.39 23.10 -4.80
CA LYS A 25 13.74 23.11 -5.41
C LYS A 25 14.44 21.75 -5.33
N ALA A 26 14.44 21.12 -4.15
CA ALA A 26 15.06 19.80 -3.95
C ALA A 26 14.33 18.71 -4.75
N ILE A 27 12.98 18.76 -4.79
CA ILE A 27 12.15 17.86 -5.58
C ILE A 27 12.47 18.01 -7.08
N ALA A 28 12.55 19.24 -7.59
CA ALA A 28 12.87 19.51 -8.99
C ALA A 28 14.30 19.04 -9.36
N ILE A 29 15.28 19.29 -8.49
CA ILE A 29 16.66 18.81 -8.69
C ILE A 29 16.70 17.28 -8.72
N PHE A 30 16.08 16.61 -7.74
CA PHE A 30 16.01 15.15 -7.69
C PHE A 30 15.39 14.57 -8.97
N TRP A 31 14.20 15.05 -9.38
CA TRP A 31 13.54 14.56 -10.60
C TRP A 31 14.33 14.89 -11.87
N THR A 32 15.06 16.01 -11.93
CA THR A 32 15.93 16.33 -13.07
C THR A 32 17.09 15.34 -13.18
N ILE A 33 17.80 15.06 -12.08
CA ILE A 33 18.92 14.11 -12.07
C ILE A 33 18.40 12.69 -12.32
N PHE A 34 17.27 12.30 -11.72
CA PHE A 34 16.63 10.99 -11.94
C PHE A 34 16.25 10.78 -13.40
N VAL A 35 15.62 11.76 -14.07
CA VAL A 35 15.29 11.66 -15.50
C VAL A 35 16.54 11.64 -16.38
N ILE A 36 17.62 12.31 -16.00
CA ILE A 36 18.91 12.19 -16.71
C ILE A 36 19.48 10.78 -16.55
N ASP A 37 19.58 10.25 -15.32
CA ASP A 37 20.14 8.93 -14.98
C ASP A 37 19.35 7.75 -15.59
N THR A 38 18.02 7.85 -15.62
CA THR A 38 17.13 6.72 -15.97
C THR A 38 16.44 6.83 -17.34
N LEU A 39 16.49 7.99 -18.01
CA LEU A 39 15.93 8.17 -19.35
C LEU A 39 16.92 8.80 -20.33
N GLY A 40 17.50 9.96 -19.99
CA GLY A 40 18.36 10.71 -20.89
C GLY A 40 19.66 9.95 -21.23
N GLN A 41 20.41 9.56 -20.21
CA GLN A 41 21.70 8.89 -20.32
C GLN A 41 21.58 7.51 -21.04
N PRO A 42 20.65 6.60 -20.69
CA PRO A 42 20.53 5.32 -21.40
C PRO A 42 20.23 5.48 -22.89
N LEU A 43 19.35 6.42 -23.26
CA LEU A 43 19.03 6.70 -24.67
C LEU A 43 20.20 7.34 -25.42
N ILE A 44 20.88 8.32 -24.81
CA ILE A 44 22.05 8.97 -25.42
C ILE A 44 23.18 7.96 -25.61
N LEU A 45 23.49 7.15 -24.60
CA LEU A 45 24.52 6.10 -24.70
C LEU A 45 24.15 5.05 -25.75
N TYR A 46 22.91 4.58 -25.80
CA TYR A 46 22.48 3.63 -26.84
C TYR A 46 22.66 4.22 -28.24
N TRP A 47 22.05 5.37 -28.54
CA TRP A 47 22.10 5.94 -29.90
C TRP A 47 23.50 6.38 -30.31
N THR A 48 24.34 6.89 -29.39
CA THR A 48 25.71 7.28 -29.74
C THR A 48 26.64 6.08 -29.90
N LEU A 49 26.61 5.10 -29.00
CA LEU A 49 27.51 3.94 -29.09
C LEU A 49 27.10 3.00 -30.23
N TRP A 50 25.79 2.81 -30.49
CA TRP A 50 25.31 1.91 -31.54
C TRP A 50 25.55 2.44 -32.97
N TYR A 51 25.48 3.76 -33.19
CA TYR A 51 25.56 4.34 -34.54
C TYR A 51 26.84 5.13 -34.83
N CYS A 52 27.61 5.54 -33.80
CA CYS A 52 28.86 6.31 -33.97
C CYS A 52 30.12 5.50 -33.60
N THR A 53 30.01 4.20 -33.30
CA THR A 53 31.16 3.34 -32.96
C THR A 53 31.05 1.96 -33.58
N ASN A 54 32.17 1.22 -33.61
CA ASN A 54 32.23 -0.18 -34.06
C ASN A 54 32.26 -1.17 -32.88
N LEU A 55 31.65 -0.83 -31.74
CA LEU A 55 31.53 -1.72 -30.58
C LEU A 55 30.50 -2.82 -30.87
N SER A 56 30.68 -4.01 -30.28
CA SER A 56 29.67 -5.08 -30.38
C SER A 56 28.38 -4.69 -29.66
N HIS A 57 27.24 -5.13 -30.16
CA HIS A 57 25.91 -4.82 -29.61
C HIS A 57 25.82 -5.18 -28.11
N ASN A 58 26.35 -6.35 -27.73
CA ASN A 58 26.53 -6.80 -26.34
C ASN A 58 27.29 -5.78 -25.47
N LEU A 59 28.40 -5.22 -25.97
CA LEU A 59 29.21 -4.25 -25.23
C LEU A 59 28.52 -2.88 -25.13
N VAL A 60 27.85 -2.43 -26.20
CA VAL A 60 27.00 -1.22 -26.17
C VAL A 60 25.96 -1.32 -25.07
N PHE A 61 25.19 -2.41 -25.05
CA PHE A 61 24.16 -2.64 -24.03
C PHE A 61 24.74 -2.84 -22.62
N SER A 62 25.90 -3.47 -22.50
CA SER A 62 26.59 -3.60 -21.21
C SER A 62 27.03 -2.25 -20.63
N ILE A 63 27.50 -1.32 -21.46
CA ILE A 63 27.85 0.06 -21.05
C ILE A 63 26.58 0.83 -20.64
N VAL A 64 25.51 0.77 -21.45
CA VAL A 64 24.21 1.39 -21.14
C VAL A 64 23.67 0.92 -19.79
N THR A 65 23.68 -0.40 -19.55
CA THR A 65 23.22 -1.02 -18.29
C THR A 65 24.13 -0.68 -17.11
N ALA A 66 25.46 -0.60 -17.30
CA ALA A 66 26.40 -0.27 -16.23
C ALA A 66 26.32 1.21 -15.78
N CYS A 67 25.92 2.13 -16.66
CA CYS A 67 25.72 3.53 -16.31
C CYS A 67 24.32 3.83 -15.74
N LEU A 68 23.32 2.98 -16.01
CA LEU A 68 21.93 3.16 -15.62
C LEU A 68 21.72 3.10 -14.09
N GLY A 69 20.93 4.04 -13.56
CA GLY A 69 20.26 3.88 -12.27
C GLY A 69 21.11 4.23 -11.05
N GLY A 70 22.17 5.01 -11.22
CA GLY A 70 23.04 5.45 -10.12
C GLY A 70 22.27 6.23 -9.03
N VAL A 71 21.24 6.99 -9.41
CA VAL A 71 20.34 7.68 -8.46
C VAL A 71 19.52 6.67 -7.67
N SER A 72 19.00 5.63 -8.35
CA SER A 72 18.19 4.58 -7.71
C SER A 72 19.01 3.74 -6.73
N VAL A 73 20.27 3.43 -7.07
CA VAL A 73 21.20 2.72 -6.18
C VAL A 73 21.59 3.59 -4.97
N PHE A 74 21.88 4.88 -5.18
CA PHE A 74 22.12 5.81 -4.08
C PHE A 74 20.92 5.89 -3.13
N GLU A 75 19.71 6.08 -3.67
CA GLU A 75 18.48 6.18 -2.87
C GLU A 75 18.17 4.88 -2.11
N TYR A 76 18.46 3.72 -2.72
CA TYR A 76 18.34 2.42 -2.04
C TYR A 76 19.20 2.37 -0.76
N PHE A 77 20.49 2.71 -0.86
CA PHE A 77 21.39 2.72 0.29
C PHE A 77 21.06 3.86 1.28
N TYR A 78 20.60 5.03 0.80
CA TYR A 78 20.14 6.13 1.63
C TYR A 78 18.93 5.74 2.49
N ARG A 79 17.91 5.12 1.89
CA ARG A 79 16.75 4.57 2.60
C ARG A 79 17.15 3.48 3.59
N LEU A 80 17.99 2.53 3.17
CA LEU A 80 18.48 1.43 4.01
C LEU A 80 19.19 1.96 5.26
N TYR A 81 20.16 2.87 5.09
CA TYR A 81 20.86 3.55 6.19
C TYR A 81 19.87 4.30 7.10
N ASN A 82 18.92 5.04 6.51
CA ASN A 82 17.94 5.81 7.27
C ASN A 82 17.02 4.94 8.13
N LEU A 83 16.69 3.72 7.70
CA LEU A 83 15.87 2.78 8.47
C LEU A 83 16.70 2.06 9.55
N PHE A 84 17.88 1.54 9.20
CA PHE A 84 18.71 0.71 10.11
C PHE A 84 19.44 1.50 11.21
N ARG A 85 19.84 2.77 10.97
CA ARG A 85 20.60 3.57 11.95
C ARG A 85 19.92 3.58 13.33
N LYS A 86 20.67 3.35 14.41
CA LYS A 86 20.11 3.07 15.76
C LYS A 86 19.09 4.13 16.23
N SER A 87 19.36 5.41 15.97
CA SER A 87 18.51 6.57 16.29
C SER A 87 17.55 7.00 15.17
N SER A 88 17.13 6.10 14.28
CA SER A 88 16.25 6.42 13.15
C SER A 88 14.92 7.03 13.59
N ARG A 89 14.66 8.26 13.11
CA ARG A 89 13.37 8.96 13.21
C ARG A 89 12.38 8.57 12.10
N ALA A 90 12.74 7.66 11.19
CA ALA A 90 11.99 7.39 9.96
C ALA A 90 11.29 6.02 9.90
N ARG A 91 11.65 5.08 10.80
CA ARG A 91 11.07 3.73 10.84
C ARG A 91 9.54 3.74 11.02
N PRO A 92 8.83 2.73 10.50
CA PRO A 92 7.42 2.51 10.78
C PRO A 92 7.07 2.49 12.28
N LEU A 93 5.85 2.91 12.63
CA LEU A 93 5.42 3.05 14.02
C LEU A 93 5.35 1.67 14.72
N ASN A 94 5.98 1.53 15.88
CA ASN A 94 6.08 0.27 16.64
C ASN A 94 6.84 -0.87 15.90
N ALA A 95 7.81 -0.54 15.04
CA ALA A 95 8.67 -1.52 14.37
C ALA A 95 10.00 -1.79 15.13
N LYS A 96 10.52 -3.02 15.04
CA LYS A 96 11.86 -3.36 15.53
C LYS A 96 12.95 -2.68 14.68
N SER A 97 14.15 -2.51 15.23
CA SER A 97 15.26 -1.75 14.60
C SER A 97 15.78 -2.31 13.26
N SER A 98 15.41 -3.53 12.89
CA SER A 98 15.79 -4.22 11.65
C SER A 98 14.65 -4.36 10.65
N TRP A 99 13.46 -3.80 10.93
CA TRP A 99 12.29 -4.00 10.07
C TRP A 99 12.18 -2.91 8.99
N LEU A 100 12.30 -3.34 7.73
CA LEU A 100 12.16 -2.52 6.53
C LEU A 100 10.70 -2.10 6.31
N ASP A 101 10.47 -0.94 5.69
CA ASP A 101 9.13 -0.50 5.34
C ASP A 101 8.62 -1.07 4.01
N PHE A 102 7.31 -1.00 3.76
CA PHE A 102 6.68 -1.71 2.65
C PHE A 102 7.22 -1.23 1.30
N PHE A 103 7.40 0.07 1.12
CA PHE A 103 8.00 0.61 -0.09
C PHE A 103 9.43 0.10 -0.30
N HIS A 104 10.30 0.10 0.72
CA HIS A 104 11.66 -0.41 0.54
C HIS A 104 11.69 -1.91 0.21
N ILE A 105 10.81 -2.73 0.80
CA ILE A 105 10.69 -4.16 0.44
C ILE A 105 10.26 -4.33 -1.03
N ASN A 106 9.26 -3.57 -1.49
CA ASN A 106 8.82 -3.59 -2.89
C ASN A 106 9.92 -3.09 -3.83
N PHE A 107 10.67 -2.06 -3.41
CA PHE A 107 11.78 -1.50 -4.17
C PHE A 107 12.95 -2.50 -4.30
N THR A 108 13.27 -3.28 -3.26
CA THR A 108 14.21 -4.41 -3.37
C THR A 108 13.72 -5.44 -4.39
N ILE A 109 12.43 -5.81 -4.37
CA ILE A 109 11.88 -6.81 -5.29
C ILE A 109 11.90 -6.30 -6.74
N VAL A 110 11.49 -5.05 -6.98
CA VAL A 110 11.60 -4.41 -8.31
C VAL A 110 13.05 -4.38 -8.76
N TRP A 111 13.98 -3.93 -7.93
CA TRP A 111 15.40 -3.86 -8.28
C TRP A 111 15.98 -5.23 -8.65
N LEU A 112 15.58 -6.31 -7.97
CA LEU A 112 15.95 -7.68 -8.34
C LEU A 112 15.33 -8.13 -9.67
N ILE A 113 14.06 -7.80 -9.93
CA ILE A 113 13.40 -8.10 -11.22
C ILE A 113 14.13 -7.38 -12.36
N LEU A 114 14.39 -6.08 -12.21
CA LEU A 114 15.08 -5.29 -13.25
C LEU A 114 16.52 -5.75 -13.45
N ALA A 115 17.23 -6.15 -12.38
CA ALA A 115 18.57 -6.71 -12.50
C ALA A 115 18.57 -8.01 -13.33
N VAL A 116 17.60 -8.90 -13.12
CA VAL A 116 17.44 -10.12 -13.93
C VAL A 116 17.04 -9.79 -15.37
N GLU A 117 16.08 -8.88 -15.57
CA GLU A 117 15.60 -8.45 -16.90
C GLU A 117 16.71 -7.81 -17.75
N LEU A 118 17.50 -6.92 -17.14
CA LEU A 118 18.68 -6.31 -17.76
C LEU A 118 19.75 -7.35 -18.07
N ILE A 119 20.17 -8.18 -17.09
CA ILE A 119 21.24 -9.17 -17.28
C ILE A 119 20.85 -10.19 -18.36
N VAL A 120 19.62 -10.74 -18.32
CA VAL A 120 19.14 -11.69 -19.35
C VAL A 120 18.99 -11.00 -20.70
N GLY A 121 18.64 -9.72 -20.73
CA GLY A 121 18.59 -8.90 -21.94
C GLY A 121 19.96 -8.65 -22.58
N THR A 122 21.02 -8.43 -21.78
CA THR A 122 22.34 -7.99 -22.27
C THR A 122 23.42 -9.08 -22.33
N VAL A 123 23.26 -10.23 -21.66
CA VAL A 123 24.25 -11.33 -21.69
C VAL A 123 24.48 -11.95 -23.08
N PRO A 124 23.46 -12.14 -23.96
CA PRO A 124 23.68 -12.70 -25.29
C PRO A 124 24.55 -11.82 -26.19
N THR A 125 25.26 -12.42 -27.15
CA THR A 125 26.10 -11.71 -28.13
C THR A 125 25.30 -10.70 -28.96
N GLU A 126 24.07 -11.06 -29.32
CA GLU A 126 23.04 -10.18 -29.87
C GLU A 126 21.98 -9.95 -28.78
N PRO A 127 21.99 -8.79 -28.08
CA PRO A 127 21.09 -8.52 -26.97
C PRO A 127 19.62 -8.58 -27.32
N TYR A 128 18.79 -9.04 -26.38
CA TYR A 128 17.33 -9.01 -26.53
C TYR A 128 16.79 -7.59 -26.32
N VAL A 129 16.97 -6.72 -27.32
CA VAL A 129 16.62 -5.28 -27.26
C VAL A 129 15.19 -5.05 -26.75
N ARG A 130 14.23 -5.89 -27.15
CA ARG A 130 12.82 -5.82 -26.72
C ARG A 130 12.64 -6.15 -25.23
N LEU A 131 13.48 -7.01 -24.65
CA LEU A 131 13.48 -7.28 -23.20
C LEU A 131 14.11 -6.10 -22.43
N VAL A 132 15.20 -5.51 -22.94
CA VAL A 132 15.78 -4.30 -22.33
C VAL A 132 14.84 -3.08 -22.44
N ALA A 133 13.99 -3.04 -23.47
CA ALA A 133 12.92 -2.03 -23.60
C ALA A 133 11.75 -2.23 -22.61
N MET A 134 11.58 -3.44 -22.06
CA MET A 134 10.47 -3.78 -21.15
C MET A 134 10.71 -3.34 -19.70
N VAL A 135 11.94 -2.97 -19.33
CA VAL A 135 12.35 -2.59 -17.97
C VAL A 135 11.36 -1.62 -17.28
N LEU A 136 10.98 -0.53 -17.92
CA LEU A 136 10.02 0.43 -17.33
C LEU A 136 8.56 -0.07 -17.37
N PRO A 137 8.04 -0.67 -18.46
CA PRO A 137 6.77 -1.43 -18.42
C PRO A 137 6.70 -2.49 -17.32
N THR A 138 7.79 -3.17 -16.99
CA THR A 138 7.88 -4.17 -15.91
C THR A 138 7.74 -3.50 -14.53
N VAL A 139 8.33 -2.32 -14.31
CA VAL A 139 8.04 -1.48 -13.12
C VAL A 139 6.56 -1.10 -13.05
N MET A 140 5.98 -0.67 -14.17
CA MET A 140 4.57 -0.26 -14.26
C MET A 140 3.61 -1.43 -13.96
N PHE A 141 3.89 -2.62 -14.49
CA PHE A 141 3.14 -3.83 -14.18
C PHE A 141 3.28 -4.22 -12.71
N TYR A 142 4.51 -4.27 -12.18
CA TYR A 142 4.74 -4.68 -10.78
C TYR A 142 3.99 -3.79 -9.80
N PHE A 143 4.22 -2.47 -9.84
CA PHE A 143 3.54 -1.57 -8.91
C PHE A 143 2.04 -1.52 -9.16
N GLY A 144 1.59 -1.58 -10.42
CA GLY A 144 0.18 -1.65 -10.78
C GLY A 144 -0.51 -2.87 -10.17
N PHE A 145 0.00 -4.08 -10.41
CA PHE A 145 -0.57 -5.31 -9.87
C PHE A 145 -0.51 -5.36 -8.35
N VAL A 146 0.60 -4.98 -7.71
CA VAL A 146 0.68 -4.98 -6.24
C VAL A 146 -0.31 -3.98 -5.63
N HIS A 147 -0.37 -2.74 -6.14
CA HIS A 147 -1.23 -1.71 -5.58
C HIS A 147 -2.72 -1.98 -5.81
N LEU A 148 -3.08 -2.57 -6.96
CA LEU A 148 -4.47 -2.97 -7.23
C LEU A 148 -4.86 -4.22 -6.45
N THR A 149 -3.98 -5.21 -6.32
CA THR A 149 -4.27 -6.46 -5.59
C THR A 149 -4.48 -6.20 -4.10
N LEU A 150 -3.69 -5.32 -3.47
CA LEU A 150 -3.90 -4.91 -2.09
C LEU A 150 -5.28 -4.25 -1.90
N ASP A 151 -5.67 -3.34 -2.78
CA ASP A 151 -6.97 -2.67 -2.69
C ASP A 151 -8.15 -3.60 -3.01
N VAL A 152 -7.99 -4.58 -3.92
CA VAL A 152 -8.99 -5.63 -4.18
C VAL A 152 -9.15 -6.55 -2.97
N LEU A 153 -8.05 -7.07 -2.41
CA LEU A 153 -8.10 -7.91 -1.21
C LEU A 153 -8.67 -7.13 0.00
N ARG A 154 -8.38 -5.83 0.09
CA ARG A 154 -9.01 -4.94 1.08
C ARG A 154 -10.52 -4.85 0.87
N MET A 155 -11.01 -4.62 -0.36
CA MET A 155 -12.45 -4.58 -0.66
C MET A 155 -13.15 -5.90 -0.33
N MET A 156 -12.46 -7.03 -0.48
CA MET A 156 -12.93 -8.37 -0.06
C MET A 156 -12.89 -8.58 1.48
N GLY A 157 -12.48 -7.58 2.27
CA GLY A 157 -12.44 -7.65 3.74
C GLY A 157 -11.23 -8.38 4.32
N TYR A 158 -10.21 -8.74 3.52
CA TYR A 158 -9.03 -9.41 4.05
C TYR A 158 -8.21 -8.49 4.97
N LYS A 159 -7.85 -9.02 6.13
CA LYS A 159 -6.96 -8.39 7.10
C LYS A 159 -5.50 -8.55 6.67
N ALA A 160 -4.65 -7.58 7.02
CA ALA A 160 -3.24 -7.55 6.63
C ALA A 160 -2.50 -8.84 7.07
N PRO A 161 -2.05 -9.72 6.15
CA PRO A 161 -1.53 -11.05 6.49
C PRO A 161 -0.13 -11.00 7.13
N PHE A 162 0.61 -9.95 6.81
CA PHE A 162 1.85 -9.51 7.45
C PHE A 162 1.74 -8.01 7.75
N ARG A 163 2.79 -7.42 8.33
CA ARG A 163 2.85 -6.01 8.69
C ARG A 163 3.10 -5.15 7.43
N ILE A 164 2.32 -4.10 7.21
CA ILE A 164 2.43 -3.20 6.05
C ILE A 164 2.77 -1.79 6.56
N SER A 165 4.04 -1.41 6.49
CA SER A 165 4.58 -0.16 7.05
C SER A 165 4.17 0.04 8.50
N SER A 166 3.48 1.12 8.90
CA SER A 166 2.99 1.29 10.28
C SER A 166 1.82 0.36 10.66
N THR A 167 1.21 -0.32 9.70
CA THR A 167 -0.03 -1.09 9.89
C THR A 167 0.28 -2.51 10.35
N PRO A 168 -0.18 -2.95 11.54
CA PRO A 168 0.17 -4.25 12.11
C PRO A 168 -0.57 -5.40 11.42
N LYS A 169 0.03 -6.60 11.46
CA LYS A 169 -0.62 -7.86 11.04
C LYS A 169 -1.97 -8.02 11.75
N GLY A 170 -2.99 -8.45 11.00
CA GLY A 170 -4.33 -8.73 11.53
C GLY A 170 -5.25 -7.50 11.65
N SER A 171 -4.77 -6.30 11.37
CA SER A 171 -5.63 -5.11 11.22
C SER A 171 -6.23 -5.01 9.80
N VAL A 172 -7.13 -4.07 9.57
CA VAL A 172 -7.64 -3.77 8.21
C VAL A 172 -6.48 -3.35 7.32
N MET A 173 -6.45 -3.87 6.09
CA MET A 173 -5.39 -3.59 5.14
C MET A 173 -5.47 -2.12 4.66
N PRO A 174 -4.38 -1.34 4.71
CA PRO A 174 -4.41 0.05 4.24
C PRO A 174 -4.50 0.07 2.72
N THR A 175 -4.95 1.20 2.15
CA THR A 175 -4.79 1.46 0.72
C THR A 175 -3.31 1.37 0.36
N ALA A 176 -2.95 0.76 -0.77
CA ALA A 176 -1.53 0.65 -1.15
C ALA A 176 -0.83 2.03 -1.23
N LEU A 177 -1.52 3.02 -1.83
CA LEU A 177 -1.09 4.42 -1.85
C LEU A 177 -0.91 5.06 -0.45
N TYR A 178 -1.65 4.64 0.58
CA TYR A 178 -1.41 5.11 1.95
C TYR A 178 -0.02 4.68 2.43
N ALA A 179 0.34 3.41 2.23
CA ALA A 179 1.64 2.88 2.64
C ALA A 179 2.79 3.53 1.84
N LEU A 180 2.60 3.72 0.53
CA LEU A 180 3.54 4.42 -0.34
C LEU A 180 3.80 5.87 0.13
N ILE A 181 2.74 6.64 0.39
CA ILE A 181 2.86 8.03 0.87
C ILE A 181 3.47 8.07 2.28
N GLU A 182 3.14 7.13 3.16
CA GLU A 182 3.75 7.02 4.49
C GLU A 182 5.27 6.83 4.39
N ASP A 183 5.71 5.88 3.56
CA ASP A 183 7.12 5.45 3.48
C ASP A 183 8.02 6.43 2.72
N VAL A 184 7.54 7.02 1.62
CA VAL A 184 8.30 7.99 0.82
C VAL A 184 8.45 9.31 1.58
N VAL A 185 7.38 9.83 2.18
CA VAL A 185 7.45 11.12 2.90
C VAL A 185 8.15 10.98 4.25
N ALA A 186 8.05 9.83 4.93
CA ALA A 186 8.73 9.63 6.21
C ALA A 186 10.25 9.46 6.08
N VAL A 187 10.73 8.80 5.03
CA VAL A 187 12.16 8.53 4.81
C VAL A 187 12.77 9.64 3.92
N ASP A 188 12.50 9.59 2.62
CA ASP A 188 13.11 10.43 1.57
C ASP A 188 12.68 11.89 1.72
N GLY A 189 11.40 12.10 2.00
CA GLY A 189 10.85 13.41 2.34
C GLY A 189 11.38 13.98 3.68
N GLY A 190 11.92 13.14 4.56
CA GLY A 190 12.43 13.51 5.88
C GLY A 190 11.35 13.87 6.93
N GLY A 191 10.08 13.52 6.69
CA GLY A 191 8.96 13.80 7.62
C GLY A 191 8.94 12.92 8.87
N GLY A 192 9.60 11.76 8.83
CA GLY A 192 9.76 10.82 9.94
C GLY A 192 8.45 10.29 10.56
N GLN A 193 8.58 9.73 11.76
CA GLN A 193 7.48 9.18 12.55
C GLN A 193 6.41 10.22 12.93
N ILE A 194 6.79 11.50 13.02
CA ILE A 194 5.85 12.60 13.24
C ILE A 194 4.87 12.70 12.06
N TYR A 195 5.37 12.60 10.83
CA TYR A 195 4.52 12.51 9.64
C TYR A 195 3.70 11.21 9.62
N ARG A 196 4.31 10.05 9.90
CA ARG A 196 3.58 8.76 9.94
C ARG A 196 2.38 8.82 10.91
N TYR A 197 2.58 9.39 12.10
CA TYR A 197 1.51 9.56 13.09
C TYR A 197 0.42 10.51 12.60
N ALA A 198 0.78 11.70 12.11
CA ALA A 198 -0.19 12.68 11.62
C ALA A 198 -1.00 12.18 10.40
N LEU A 199 -0.34 11.48 9.47
CA LEU A 199 -0.99 10.83 8.33
C LEU A 199 -2.01 9.79 8.80
N ARG A 200 -1.63 8.92 9.75
CA ARG A 200 -2.52 7.92 10.34
C ARG A 200 -3.73 8.57 11.05
N THR A 201 -3.50 9.64 11.81
CA THR A 201 -4.57 10.36 12.53
C THR A 201 -5.55 11.02 11.57
N ARG A 202 -5.08 11.70 10.51
CA ARG A 202 -5.96 12.26 9.46
C ARG A 202 -6.72 11.15 8.72
N TYR A 203 -6.03 10.08 8.34
CA TYR A 203 -6.61 8.97 7.62
C TYR A 203 -7.73 8.26 8.41
N LEU A 204 -7.53 8.00 9.71
CA LEU A 204 -8.57 7.39 10.54
C LEU A 204 -9.75 8.33 10.82
N SER A 205 -9.54 9.65 10.87
CA SER A 205 -10.58 10.64 11.17
C SER A 205 -11.34 11.18 9.95
N SER A 206 -10.81 11.03 8.73
CA SER A 206 -11.38 11.62 7.51
C SER A 206 -11.78 10.54 6.49
N PRO A 207 -13.07 10.12 6.43
CA PRO A 207 -13.53 9.17 5.41
C PRO A 207 -13.38 9.73 3.98
N TYR A 208 -13.42 11.06 3.82
CA TYR A 208 -13.12 11.73 2.55
C TYR A 208 -11.67 11.50 2.12
N PHE A 209 -10.70 11.65 3.03
CA PHE A 209 -9.28 11.40 2.76
C PHE A 209 -9.03 9.93 2.42
N ARG A 210 -9.66 8.98 3.14
CA ARG A 210 -9.59 7.54 2.81
C ARG A 210 -10.10 7.24 1.41
N ARG A 211 -11.27 7.77 1.04
CA ARG A 211 -11.88 7.56 -0.29
C ARG A 211 -11.05 8.20 -1.40
N MET A 212 -10.52 9.41 -1.19
CA MET A 212 -9.62 10.08 -2.13
C MET A 212 -8.36 9.24 -2.40
N LEU A 213 -7.72 8.68 -1.36
CA LEU A 213 -6.54 7.82 -1.55
C LEU A 213 -6.87 6.52 -2.31
N PHE A 214 -8.02 5.90 -2.06
CA PHE A 214 -8.47 4.72 -2.79
C PHE A 214 -8.70 5.03 -4.29
N GLU A 215 -9.45 6.08 -4.61
CA GLU A 215 -9.73 6.45 -6.01
C GLU A 215 -8.46 6.85 -6.76
N MET A 216 -7.54 7.54 -6.09
CA MET A 216 -6.21 7.85 -6.61
C MET A 216 -5.37 6.59 -6.84
N ASN A 217 -5.42 5.61 -5.92
CA ASN A 217 -4.74 4.33 -6.07
C ASN A 217 -5.28 3.53 -7.26
N CYS A 218 -6.59 3.45 -7.45
CA CYS A 218 -7.20 2.80 -8.62
C CYS A 218 -6.83 3.51 -9.94
N PHE A 219 -6.83 4.84 -9.96
CA PHE A 219 -6.47 5.62 -11.16
C PHE A 219 -5.01 5.42 -11.58
N TRP A 220 -4.07 5.41 -10.62
CA TRP A 220 -2.65 5.15 -10.91
C TRP A 220 -2.41 3.66 -11.22
N SER A 221 -2.86 2.73 -10.38
CA SER A 221 -2.56 1.30 -10.55
C SER A 221 -3.23 0.68 -11.79
N GLY A 222 -4.52 0.96 -12.01
CA GLY A 222 -5.24 0.52 -13.21
C GLY A 222 -4.70 1.19 -14.48
N GLY A 223 -4.41 2.50 -14.41
CA GLY A 223 -3.73 3.21 -15.50
C GLY A 223 -2.37 2.60 -15.83
N SER A 224 -1.59 2.23 -14.80
CA SER A 224 -0.26 1.62 -14.94
C SER A 224 -0.33 0.27 -15.65
N ILE A 225 -1.24 -0.63 -15.26
CA ILE A 225 -1.42 -1.94 -15.92
C ILE A 225 -1.86 -1.76 -17.38
N ILE A 226 -2.84 -0.88 -17.64
CA ILE A 226 -3.37 -0.66 -18.99
C ILE A 226 -2.31 -0.07 -19.92
N PHE A 227 -1.59 0.97 -19.48
CA PHE A 227 -0.57 1.59 -20.30
C PHE A 227 0.70 0.74 -20.41
N ALA A 228 1.06 -0.06 -19.40
CA ALA A 228 2.12 -1.06 -19.55
C ALA A 228 1.78 -2.09 -20.64
N ALA A 229 0.54 -2.58 -20.71
CA ALA A 229 0.09 -3.49 -21.76
C ALA A 229 0.14 -2.84 -23.16
N VAL A 230 -0.28 -1.57 -23.30
CA VAL A 230 -0.18 -0.83 -24.56
C VAL A 230 1.28 -0.60 -24.97
N ILE A 231 2.16 -0.20 -24.04
CA ILE A 231 3.58 0.04 -24.31
C ILE A 231 4.29 -1.29 -24.66
N THR A 232 3.94 -2.39 -24.00
CA THR A 232 4.38 -3.75 -24.36
C THR A 232 3.99 -4.09 -25.80
N ALA A 233 2.72 -3.87 -26.18
CA ALA A 233 2.26 -4.14 -27.53
C ALA A 233 3.02 -3.31 -28.58
N ILE A 234 3.38 -2.06 -28.27
CA ILE A 234 4.23 -1.21 -29.11
C ILE A 234 5.66 -1.80 -29.21
N ILE A 235 6.30 -2.12 -28.08
CA ILE A 235 7.65 -2.69 -28.01
C ILE A 235 7.79 -3.97 -28.85
N PHE A 236 6.75 -4.81 -28.90
CA PHE A 236 6.76 -6.05 -29.67
C PHE A 236 6.30 -5.92 -31.13
N THR A 237 5.83 -4.75 -31.58
CA THR A 237 5.38 -4.52 -32.98
C THR A 237 6.26 -3.60 -33.81
N VAL A 238 7.02 -2.67 -33.19
CA VAL A 238 7.93 -1.76 -33.92
C VAL A 238 9.32 -2.36 -34.17
N SER A 239 10.19 -1.66 -34.90
CA SER A 239 11.61 -2.01 -35.07
C SER A 239 12.42 -1.77 -33.79
N GLU A 240 13.50 -2.52 -33.58
CA GLU A 240 14.14 -2.63 -32.26
C GLU A 240 14.74 -1.35 -31.67
N PRO A 241 15.43 -0.48 -32.44
CA PRO A 241 15.88 0.83 -31.93
C PRO A 241 14.71 1.75 -31.53
N VAL A 242 13.58 1.62 -32.21
CA VAL A 242 12.33 2.34 -31.89
C VAL A 242 11.65 1.71 -30.69
N ALA A 243 11.67 0.39 -30.55
CA ALA A 243 11.13 -0.34 -29.40
C ALA A 243 11.86 0.05 -28.12
N PHE A 244 13.20 0.09 -28.15
CA PHE A 244 14.02 0.63 -27.08
C PHE A 244 13.62 2.08 -26.75
N THR A 245 13.65 2.97 -27.75
CA THR A 245 13.36 4.39 -27.54
C THR A 245 11.96 4.63 -26.95
N LEU A 246 10.93 3.91 -27.43
CA LEU A 246 9.55 4.04 -26.94
C LEU A 246 9.34 3.37 -25.58
N GLY A 247 9.97 2.21 -25.32
CA GLY A 247 9.89 1.51 -24.04
C GLY A 247 10.46 2.32 -22.88
N TRP A 248 11.54 3.08 -23.12
CA TRP A 248 12.10 4.01 -22.14
C TRP A 248 11.31 5.34 -22.07
N THR A 249 10.90 5.94 -23.18
CA THR A 249 10.23 7.27 -23.16
C THR A 249 8.75 7.26 -22.74
N LEU A 250 7.95 6.30 -23.20
CA LEU A 250 6.49 6.33 -23.01
C LEU A 250 6.05 6.25 -21.53
N PRO A 251 6.69 5.46 -20.65
CA PRO A 251 6.40 5.45 -19.21
C PRO A 251 6.59 6.81 -18.54
N PHE A 252 7.63 7.57 -18.92
CA PHE A 252 7.87 8.92 -18.41
C PHE A 252 6.83 9.93 -18.92
N ALA A 253 6.46 9.85 -20.20
CA ALA A 253 5.38 10.67 -20.76
C ALA A 253 4.04 10.39 -20.07
N TRP A 254 3.71 9.12 -19.85
CA TRP A 254 2.52 8.67 -19.10
C TRP A 254 2.52 9.20 -17.66
N ALA A 255 3.62 9.02 -16.92
CA ALA A 255 3.75 9.48 -15.53
C ALA A 255 3.64 11.01 -15.40
N GLY A 256 4.17 11.75 -16.37
CA GLY A 256 4.01 13.20 -16.48
C GLY A 256 2.54 13.61 -16.66
N VAL A 257 1.83 12.98 -17.60
CA VAL A 257 0.39 13.25 -17.84
C VAL A 257 -0.45 12.89 -16.62
N TRP A 258 -0.22 11.72 -15.98
CA TRP A 258 -0.94 11.32 -14.76
C TRP A 258 -0.67 12.30 -13.60
N THR A 259 0.56 12.80 -13.47
CA THR A 259 0.91 13.82 -12.46
C THR A 259 0.17 15.14 -12.72
N LEU A 260 0.10 15.60 -13.97
CA LEU A 260 -0.63 16.82 -14.34
C LEU A 260 -2.14 16.71 -14.11
N ILE A 261 -2.74 15.52 -14.29
CA ILE A 261 -4.16 15.26 -13.98
C ILE A 261 -4.41 15.24 -12.47
N THR A 262 -3.50 14.64 -11.69
CA THR A 262 -3.77 14.28 -10.29
C THR A 262 -3.45 15.41 -9.31
N ILE A 263 -2.49 16.29 -9.60
CA ILE A 263 -2.25 17.51 -8.80
C ILE A 263 -3.52 18.37 -8.59
N PRO A 264 -4.23 18.83 -9.65
CA PRO A 264 -5.43 19.67 -9.47
C PRO A 264 -6.62 18.87 -8.90
N TRP A 265 -6.69 17.56 -9.13
CA TRP A 265 -7.71 16.69 -8.53
C TRP A 265 -7.51 16.58 -7.01
N VAL A 266 -6.31 16.22 -6.53
CA VAL A 266 -6.01 16.19 -5.08
C VAL A 266 -6.21 17.58 -4.46
N GLN A 267 -5.83 18.66 -5.13
CA GLN A 267 -6.10 20.02 -4.65
C GLN A 267 -7.60 20.39 -4.62
N SER A 268 -8.44 19.81 -5.49
CA SER A 268 -9.91 19.92 -5.37
C SER A 268 -10.40 19.14 -4.16
N ASP A 269 -9.97 17.90 -4.00
CA ASP A 269 -10.49 16.99 -2.98
C ASP A 269 -10.05 17.36 -1.57
N LEU A 270 -8.82 17.83 -1.35
CA LEU A 270 -8.40 18.40 -0.07
C LEU A 270 -9.13 19.71 0.29
N ARG A 271 -9.60 20.49 -0.71
CA ARG A 271 -10.47 21.66 -0.46
C ARG A 271 -11.90 21.24 -0.10
N ARG A 272 -12.42 20.18 -0.74
CA ARG A 272 -13.72 19.59 -0.43
C ARG A 272 -13.74 18.96 0.96
N GLU A 273 -12.69 18.25 1.33
CA GLU A 273 -12.46 17.75 2.70
C GLU A 273 -12.52 18.89 3.72
N LYS A 274 -11.72 19.95 3.54
CA LYS A 274 -11.75 21.14 4.43
C LYS A 274 -13.14 21.76 4.53
N LYS A 275 -13.87 21.89 3.41
CA LYS A 275 -15.23 22.44 3.41
C LYS A 275 -16.23 21.54 4.14
N ALA A 276 -16.23 20.24 3.85
CA ALA A 276 -17.11 19.26 4.51
C ALA A 276 -16.86 19.21 6.03
N TRP A 277 -15.59 19.34 6.43
CA TRP A 277 -15.18 19.43 7.83
C TRP A 277 -15.73 20.68 8.52
N ALA A 278 -15.58 21.85 7.90
CA ALA A 278 -16.08 23.13 8.44
C ALA A 278 -17.63 23.23 8.46
N GLU A 279 -18.33 22.53 7.55
CA GLU A 279 -19.79 22.43 7.55
C GLU A 279 -20.33 21.34 8.50
N ASN A 280 -19.46 20.64 9.25
CA ASN A 280 -19.75 19.39 10.00
C ASN A 280 -20.37 18.24 9.16
N ARG A 281 -20.45 18.40 7.83
CA ARG A 281 -21.04 17.46 6.85
C ARG A 281 -20.10 16.29 6.57
N GLY A 282 -19.89 15.47 7.59
CA GLY A 282 -18.98 14.33 7.58
C GLY A 282 -18.61 13.83 8.97
N GLN A 283 -18.91 14.60 10.03
CA GLN A 283 -18.77 14.16 11.42
C GLN A 283 -19.96 13.31 11.86
N GLY A 284 -20.26 12.25 11.10
CA GLY A 284 -21.02 11.13 11.65
C GLY A 284 -20.18 10.46 12.73
N GLY A 285 -20.78 10.14 13.89
CA GLY A 285 -20.11 9.67 15.10
C GLY A 285 -19.50 8.26 15.03
N ILE A 286 -18.75 7.95 13.98
CA ILE A 286 -18.02 6.70 13.80
C ILE A 286 -16.69 6.83 14.58
N PRO A 287 -16.32 5.87 15.44
CA PRO A 287 -15.02 5.88 16.11
C PRO A 287 -13.83 5.83 15.13
N TYR A 288 -12.60 6.02 15.64
CA TYR A 288 -11.33 5.96 14.89
C TYR A 288 -11.00 4.56 14.34
N VAL A 289 -11.82 4.04 13.43
CA VAL A 289 -11.69 2.71 12.82
C VAL A 289 -11.67 2.82 11.30
N ASP A 290 -10.76 2.09 10.65
CA ASP A 290 -10.72 2.00 9.18
C ASP A 290 -11.76 0.99 8.66
N ASP A 291 -13.03 1.21 9.01
CA ASP A 291 -14.14 0.38 8.56
C ASP A 291 -14.39 0.57 7.05
N ILE A 292 -14.59 -0.54 6.35
CA ILE A 292 -14.89 -0.64 4.92
C ILE A 292 -16.40 -0.49 4.66
N THR A 293 -17.24 -0.82 5.65
CA THR A 293 -18.70 -0.72 5.59
C THR A 293 -19.23 0.67 5.96
N ALA A 294 -18.37 1.56 6.45
CA ALA A 294 -18.72 2.93 6.80
C ALA A 294 -19.25 3.73 5.59
N PRO A 295 -20.21 4.65 5.79
CA PRO A 295 -20.73 5.51 4.71
C PRO A 295 -19.61 6.22 3.95
N THR A 296 -19.57 6.02 2.63
CA THR A 296 -18.54 6.61 1.77
C THR A 296 -18.85 8.07 1.45
N ALA A 297 -17.88 8.95 1.67
CA ALA A 297 -18.02 10.37 1.39
C ALA A 297 -18.02 10.66 -0.13
N ARG A 298 -18.90 11.57 -0.58
CA ARG A 298 -19.05 11.94 -2.00
C ARG A 298 -17.85 12.71 -2.55
N THR A 299 -16.92 11.98 -3.16
CA THR A 299 -15.80 12.49 -3.95
C THR A 299 -16.20 12.84 -5.39
N ARG A 300 -15.25 13.36 -6.19
CA ARG A 300 -15.48 13.62 -7.62
C ARG A 300 -15.90 12.37 -8.39
N PHE A 301 -15.22 11.24 -8.21
CA PHE A 301 -15.56 10.02 -8.96
C PHE A 301 -16.92 9.45 -8.55
N ALA A 302 -17.31 9.51 -7.27
CA ALA A 302 -18.67 9.19 -6.87
C ALA A 302 -19.72 10.02 -7.63
N SER A 303 -19.53 11.35 -7.75
CA SER A 303 -20.47 12.21 -8.50
C SER A 303 -20.49 11.97 -10.02
N VAL A 304 -19.38 11.50 -10.61
CA VAL A 304 -19.33 11.10 -12.03
C VAL A 304 -19.98 9.72 -12.22
N GLN A 305 -19.80 8.80 -11.28
CA GLN A 305 -20.41 7.47 -11.31
C GLN A 305 -21.93 7.50 -11.02
N GLU A 306 -22.40 8.44 -10.19
CA GLU A 306 -23.83 8.75 -10.00
C GLU A 306 -24.47 9.42 -11.24
N SER A 307 -23.69 10.12 -12.07
CA SER A 307 -24.21 10.77 -13.30
C SER A 307 -24.05 9.94 -14.58
N LEU A 308 -23.20 8.92 -14.59
CA LEU A 308 -23.05 7.95 -15.69
C LEU A 308 -24.38 7.26 -16.10
N PRO A 309 -25.25 6.81 -15.18
CA PRO A 309 -26.59 6.29 -15.52
C PRO A 309 -27.48 7.31 -16.24
N ASN A 310 -27.32 8.61 -15.97
CA ASN A 310 -28.06 9.68 -16.65
C ASN A 310 -27.49 10.01 -18.04
N LEU A 311 -26.28 9.51 -18.36
CA LEU A 311 -25.62 9.66 -19.67
C LEU A 311 -25.79 8.42 -20.56
N LEU A 312 -26.19 7.26 -20.00
CA LEU A 312 -26.39 6.00 -20.69
C LEU A 312 -27.77 5.40 -20.36
N PRO A 313 -28.86 5.87 -21.03
CA PRO A 313 -30.24 5.51 -20.68
C PRO A 313 -30.55 4.00 -20.69
N TRP A 314 -29.80 3.22 -21.47
CA TRP A 314 -30.01 1.78 -21.68
C TRP A 314 -29.72 0.91 -20.44
N VAL A 315 -29.06 1.44 -19.40
CA VAL A 315 -28.77 0.69 -18.15
C VAL A 315 -30.02 0.56 -17.25
N ARG A 316 -31.10 1.28 -17.55
CA ARG A 316 -32.29 1.43 -16.70
C ARG A 316 -33.13 0.15 -16.52
N ASP A 317 -33.13 -0.76 -17.49
CA ASP A 317 -34.14 -1.82 -17.61
C ASP A 317 -33.98 -3.04 -16.66
N LYS A 318 -33.12 -2.95 -15.62
CA LYS A 318 -32.83 -4.06 -14.70
C LYS A 318 -32.80 -3.73 -13.20
N GLN A 319 -33.43 -2.63 -12.77
CA GLN A 319 -33.62 -2.35 -11.33
C GLN A 319 -35.09 -2.09 -10.98
N ALA A 320 -35.63 -2.92 -10.09
CA ALA A 320 -36.93 -2.70 -9.46
C ALA A 320 -36.87 -1.49 -8.50
N PRO A 321 -38.00 -0.80 -8.25
CA PRO A 321 -38.01 0.40 -7.41
C PRO A 321 -37.64 0.08 -5.95
N PRO A 322 -36.86 0.95 -5.27
CA PRO A 322 -36.53 0.76 -3.86
C PRO A 322 -37.74 1.02 -2.94
N SER A 323 -37.78 0.30 -1.83
CA SER A 323 -38.79 0.46 -0.76
C SER A 323 -38.82 1.88 -0.20
N ALA A 324 -40.02 2.38 0.13
CA ALA A 324 -40.18 3.69 0.73
C ALA A 324 -39.59 3.79 2.15
N PRO A 325 -39.19 4.98 2.63
CA PRO A 325 -38.67 5.16 3.99
C PRO A 325 -39.73 4.87 5.06
N PHE A 326 -39.29 4.43 6.24
CA PHE A 326 -40.12 4.35 7.43
C PHE A 326 -40.62 5.75 7.84
N ALA A 327 -41.90 5.85 8.20
CA ALA A 327 -42.47 7.00 8.88
C ALA A 327 -42.60 6.69 10.39
N GLU A 328 -42.15 7.61 11.24
CA GLU A 328 -42.38 7.54 12.68
C GLU A 328 -43.79 8.01 13.05
N GLY A 329 -44.36 7.45 14.13
CA GLY A 329 -45.46 8.08 14.87
C GLY A 329 -46.84 7.42 14.77
N ALA A 330 -47.03 6.26 15.41
CA ALA A 330 -48.35 5.80 15.87
C ALA A 330 -48.23 5.00 17.17
N VAL A 331 -48.88 5.46 18.24
CA VAL A 331 -48.98 4.76 19.53
C VAL A 331 -50.38 4.12 19.62
N GLY A 332 -50.47 2.81 19.87
CA GLY A 332 -51.77 2.15 20.03
C GLY A 332 -51.72 0.65 20.33
N THR A 333 -52.00 0.29 21.59
CA THR A 333 -52.67 -0.94 22.07
C THR A 333 -52.47 -2.27 21.33
N ALA A 334 -51.86 -3.25 22.02
CA ALA A 334 -51.95 -4.66 21.65
C ALA A 334 -53.32 -5.31 22.03
N PRO A 335 -53.75 -6.35 21.30
CA PRO A 335 -54.62 -7.37 21.86
C PRO A 335 -54.10 -8.81 21.66
N LYS A 336 -54.11 -9.56 22.78
CA LYS A 336 -54.49 -10.98 23.01
C LYS A 336 -54.30 -12.07 21.93
N ALA A 337 -53.99 -13.27 22.41
CA ALA A 337 -53.96 -14.52 21.63
C ALA A 337 -55.24 -15.36 21.82
N ASP A 338 -55.61 -16.09 20.76
CA ASP A 338 -56.54 -17.23 20.63
C ASP A 338 -56.27 -17.81 19.20
N SER A 339 -56.48 -19.08 18.82
CA SER A 339 -56.61 -20.36 19.52
C SER A 339 -56.41 -21.51 18.48
N LEU A 340 -56.20 -22.76 18.91
CA LEU A 340 -56.11 -23.94 18.01
C LEU A 340 -57.48 -24.36 17.44
N PRO A 341 -57.48 -25.15 16.35
CA PRO A 341 -58.09 -26.48 16.47
C PRO A 341 -57.21 -27.65 15.96
N ASP A 342 -57.58 -28.85 16.38
CA ASP A 342 -56.89 -30.14 16.20
C ASP A 342 -57.56 -31.02 15.12
N SER A 343 -56.80 -31.90 14.49
CA SER A 343 -57.31 -33.09 13.79
C SER A 343 -56.20 -34.13 13.53
N THR A 344 -56.10 -35.15 14.39
CA THR A 344 -55.47 -36.45 14.07
C THR A 344 -56.58 -37.49 13.79
N PRO A 345 -56.33 -38.65 13.12
CA PRO A 345 -55.91 -39.85 13.88
C PRO A 345 -55.06 -40.90 13.13
N ASP A 346 -54.42 -41.79 13.91
CA ASP A 346 -54.09 -43.22 13.64
C ASP A 346 -53.12 -43.64 12.50
N THR A 347 -52.37 -44.76 12.58
CA THR A 347 -52.28 -45.82 13.62
C THR A 347 -50.84 -46.35 13.83
N THR A 348 -50.58 -46.92 15.01
CA THR A 348 -49.35 -47.65 15.48
C THR A 348 -49.43 -49.17 15.19
N PRO A 349 -48.51 -50.10 15.63
CA PRO A 349 -47.30 -49.98 16.50
C PRO A 349 -46.01 -50.76 16.05
N ALA A 350 -45.00 -50.73 16.94
CA ALA A 350 -44.02 -51.79 17.31
C ALA A 350 -42.59 -51.75 16.71
N ALA A 351 -41.50 -52.03 17.47
CA ALA A 351 -41.31 -52.11 18.95
C ALA A 351 -39.79 -52.14 19.34
N ASN A 352 -39.53 -52.08 20.66
CA ASN A 352 -38.31 -52.51 21.38
C ASN A 352 -36.99 -51.67 21.31
N SER A 353 -36.79 -50.83 22.32
CA SER A 353 -35.47 -50.60 22.98
C SER A 353 -35.17 -51.78 23.96
N PRO A 354 -33.94 -51.98 24.54
CA PRO A 354 -33.25 -51.00 25.42
C PRO A 354 -31.69 -50.97 25.32
N GLY A 355 -31.06 -50.06 26.09
CA GLY A 355 -29.64 -50.13 26.52
C GLY A 355 -29.50 -50.82 27.90
N PRO A 356 -28.55 -50.45 28.81
CA PRO A 356 -27.53 -49.39 28.76
C PRO A 356 -26.13 -49.85 29.31
N ALA A 357 -25.37 -48.95 29.96
CA ALA A 357 -24.10 -49.14 30.73
C ALA A 357 -22.81 -49.44 29.93
N SER A 358 -21.58 -48.94 30.18
CA SER A 358 -20.87 -48.20 31.26
C SER A 358 -19.97 -49.04 32.21
N THR A 359 -18.64 -48.86 32.13
CA THR A 359 -17.64 -49.34 33.13
C THR A 359 -16.38 -48.42 33.13
N THR A 360 -15.55 -48.51 34.18
CA THR A 360 -14.42 -47.60 34.53
C THR A 360 -13.23 -48.34 35.18
N LEU A 361 -12.10 -47.64 35.47
CA LEU A 361 -10.91 -48.07 36.26
C LEU A 361 -9.96 -49.06 35.51
N ASP A 362 -8.65 -49.21 35.75
CA ASP A 362 -7.60 -48.56 36.60
C ASP A 362 -6.21 -48.74 35.87
N GLY A 363 -4.99 -48.36 36.27
CA GLY A 363 -4.41 -47.67 37.45
C GLY A 363 -2.90 -47.95 37.63
N ARG A 364 -2.17 -47.13 38.43
CA ARG A 364 -0.79 -47.32 38.99
C ARG A 364 0.42 -47.25 38.03
N ASP A 365 1.39 -46.34 38.23
CA ASP A 365 2.62 -46.33 39.09
C ASP A 365 3.86 -46.88 38.33
N GLU A 366 5.11 -46.43 38.44
CA GLU A 366 5.84 -45.45 39.31
C GLU A 366 7.07 -44.87 38.49
N LYS A 367 8.20 -44.26 38.91
CA LYS A 367 8.91 -43.96 40.18
C LYS A 367 9.87 -42.74 40.08
N ILE A 368 9.69 -41.73 40.94
CA ILE A 368 10.66 -40.84 41.64
C ILE A 368 12.10 -40.63 41.09
N ARG A 369 12.54 -39.36 40.90
CA ARG A 369 13.75 -38.79 41.57
C ARG A 369 13.77 -37.26 41.68
N HIS A 370 14.60 -36.76 42.60
CA HIS A 370 14.49 -35.43 43.23
C HIS A 370 15.67 -34.48 42.92
N SER A 371 15.43 -33.21 43.28
CA SER A 371 16.32 -32.04 43.37
C SER A 371 17.67 -32.23 44.09
N THR A 372 18.63 -31.35 43.78
CA THR A 372 19.57 -30.75 44.75
C THR A 372 19.82 -29.28 44.37
N GLU A 373 20.17 -28.43 45.34
CA GLU A 373 20.33 -26.97 45.23
C GLU A 373 21.79 -26.48 45.28
N THR A 374 22.13 -25.55 44.38
CA THR A 374 22.86 -24.27 44.63
C THR A 374 24.30 -24.34 45.26
N PRO A 375 24.95 -23.25 45.75
CA PRO A 375 26.16 -22.68 45.12
C PRO A 375 27.45 -22.73 45.98
N ASP A 376 28.60 -22.27 45.43
CA ASP A 376 29.58 -21.47 46.21
C ASP A 376 30.70 -20.77 45.39
N GLY A 377 31.43 -19.81 46.02
CA GLY A 377 32.78 -19.31 45.66
C GLY A 377 32.95 -18.48 44.35
N ALA A 378 33.24 -17.18 44.26
CA ALA A 378 33.93 -16.15 45.08
C ALA A 378 35.46 -15.96 44.81
N ALA A 379 35.81 -14.79 44.22
CA ALA A 379 37.12 -14.08 44.20
C ALA A 379 38.37 -14.82 43.61
N THR A 380 39.47 -14.16 43.18
CA THR A 380 39.95 -12.77 43.32
C THR A 380 40.83 -12.31 42.13
N GLU A 381 41.05 -10.99 42.01
CA GLU A 381 42.07 -10.24 41.23
C GLU A 381 43.55 -10.57 41.59
N PRO A 382 44.58 -9.93 40.97
CA PRO A 382 44.75 -9.32 39.62
C PRO A 382 46.13 -9.68 38.97
N VAL A 383 46.57 -8.96 37.90
CA VAL A 383 47.87 -8.20 37.84
C VAL A 383 48.05 -7.49 36.48
N ASN A 384 48.71 -6.32 36.48
CA ASN A 384 49.02 -5.48 35.31
C ASN A 384 50.36 -5.85 34.64
N ALA A 385 50.57 -5.46 33.36
CA ALA A 385 51.52 -4.39 32.95
C ALA A 385 52.00 -4.46 31.47
N SER A 386 52.49 -3.31 30.98
CA SER A 386 53.20 -3.07 29.70
C SER A 386 52.41 -3.28 28.39
N SER A 387 52.29 -2.37 27.40
CA SER A 387 52.91 -1.09 26.98
C SER A 387 53.78 -1.16 25.71
N THR A 388 53.24 -0.59 24.62
CA THR A 388 53.85 0.02 23.42
C THR A 388 52.67 0.37 22.49
N ASP A 389 52.36 1.62 22.15
CA ASP A 389 53.05 2.51 21.20
C ASP A 389 53.33 1.90 19.82
N GLU A 390 52.53 2.30 18.82
CA GLU A 390 53.00 3.31 17.86
C GLU A 390 51.81 4.01 17.15
N LYS A 391 52.07 5.22 16.62
CA LYS A 391 51.20 5.93 15.67
C LYS A 391 51.97 6.18 14.37
N LYS A 392 51.34 5.90 13.23
CA LYS A 392 51.49 6.73 12.04
C LYS A 392 50.28 6.64 11.12
#